data_AF-A0A4Q0VVR4-F1
#
_entry.id   AF-A0A4Q0VVR4-F1
#
_cell.length_a   1.000
_cell.length_b   1.000
_cell.length_c   1.000
_cell.angle_alpha   90.00
_cell.angle_beta   90.00
_cell.angle_gamma   90.00
#
_symmetry.space_group_name_H-M   'P 1'
#
loop_
_entity.id
_entity.type
_entity.pdbx_description
1 polymer ?
#
loop_
_entity_poly.entity_id
_entity_poly.type
_entity_poly.pdbx_seq_one_letter_code
_entity_poly.pdbx_strand_id
1 'polypeptide(L)'
;MHIVIYFLSRGGIFMGEIEITKEDMLFYLDMIGSIYGPSYKPKIGKLKPYYPFLKEPTSEEYKRFIQVYLHYRDCLNEREKTILDFQYRLKGEKLTLDQMGEQFGISSSRAAQIRNIAELRIAKAIREFLNGKPKKSFGSLLEGQPDEVLIEIALAICPHSRVLRTYLKQDKPMSYITRKNLKHALFRAWWLDLLDHREKAMKILNVKNEI
;
A
#
# COMPACT_ATOMS: atom_id res chain seq x y z
N MET A 1 -13.65 14.59 11.77
CA MET A 1 -12.49 15.51 11.70
C MET A 1 -12.39 15.94 10.25
N HIS A 2 -12.70 17.20 9.97
CA HIS A 2 -12.91 17.74 8.63
C HIS A 2 -11.59 18.18 8.00
N ILE A 3 -11.37 17.90 6.71
CA ILE A 3 -10.21 18.38 5.94
C ILE A 3 -10.71 18.89 4.58
N VAL A 4 -10.37 20.14 4.26
CA VAL A 4 -10.84 20.91 3.09
C VAL A 4 -9.78 20.89 1.98
N ILE A 5 -10.18 20.66 0.72
CA ILE A 5 -9.30 20.75 -0.46
C ILE A 5 -9.98 21.55 -1.58
N TYR A 6 -9.20 22.43 -2.21
CA TYR A 6 -9.63 23.29 -3.32
C TYR A 6 -9.14 22.76 -4.67
N PHE A 7 -10.02 22.77 -5.68
CA PHE A 7 -9.70 22.37 -7.05
C PHE A 7 -9.56 23.55 -8.00
N LEU A 8 -8.58 23.47 -8.91
CA LEU A 8 -8.54 24.26 -10.14
C LEU A 8 -8.54 23.30 -11.34
N SER A 9 -9.64 23.27 -12.09
CA SER A 9 -9.67 22.71 -13.45
C SER A 9 -10.09 23.81 -14.42
N ARG A 10 -9.38 23.91 -15.55
CA ARG A 10 -9.77 24.80 -16.66
C ARG A 10 -11.08 24.27 -17.25
N GLY A 11 -12.19 24.93 -16.95
CA GLY A 11 -13.45 24.77 -17.69
C GLY A 11 -14.75 24.69 -16.89
N GLY A 12 -14.72 24.68 -15.56
CA GLY A 12 -15.95 24.67 -14.77
C GLY A 12 -15.69 24.64 -13.28
N ILE A 13 -16.22 25.64 -12.58
CA ILE A 13 -16.08 25.80 -11.14
C ILE A 13 -16.98 24.78 -10.44
N PHE A 14 -16.40 23.69 -9.92
CA PHE A 14 -17.03 22.96 -8.81
C PHE A 14 -16.55 23.60 -7.51
N MET A 15 -17.29 24.62 -7.05
CA MET A 15 -17.10 25.23 -5.72
C MET A 15 -17.94 24.42 -4.73
N GLY A 16 -17.30 23.55 -3.96
CA GLY A 16 -17.94 22.82 -2.86
C GLY A 16 -16.90 22.15 -1.97
N GLU A 17 -17.12 22.19 -0.66
CA GLU A 17 -16.41 21.35 0.30
C GLU A 17 -16.82 19.90 0.05
N ILE A 18 -16.00 19.13 -0.65
CA ILE A 18 -16.30 17.71 -0.85
C ILE A 18 -15.55 16.92 0.23
N GLU A 19 -16.26 16.57 1.29
CA GLU A 19 -15.77 15.75 2.38
C GLU A 19 -15.46 14.34 1.86
N ILE A 20 -14.24 13.86 2.10
CA ILE A 20 -13.85 12.49 1.75
C ILE A 20 -14.20 11.58 2.92
N THR A 21 -15.12 10.65 2.68
CA THR A 21 -15.57 9.68 3.66
C THR A 21 -14.60 8.49 3.75
N LYS A 22 -14.74 7.70 4.82
CA LYS A 22 -14.03 6.41 4.96
C LYS A 22 -14.35 5.48 3.80
N GLU A 23 -15.59 5.47 3.37
CA GLU A 23 -16.09 4.64 2.27
C GLU A 23 -15.43 5.03 0.95
N ASP A 24 -15.19 6.32 0.71
CA ASP A 24 -14.49 6.81 -0.49
C ASP A 24 -13.04 6.34 -0.51
N MET A 25 -12.36 6.42 0.63
CA MET A 25 -11.01 5.92 0.79
C MET A 25 -10.93 4.41 0.55
N LEU A 26 -11.83 3.62 1.14
CA LEU A 26 -11.89 2.17 0.94
C LEU A 26 -12.21 1.82 -0.52
N PHE A 27 -13.12 2.56 -1.15
CA PHE A 27 -13.42 2.44 -2.57
C PHE A 27 -12.17 2.69 -3.42
N TYR A 28 -11.44 3.78 -3.18
CA TYR A 28 -10.18 4.07 -3.89
C TYR A 28 -9.17 2.92 -3.75
N LEU A 29 -8.99 2.39 -2.55
CA LEU A 29 -8.07 1.26 -2.29
C LEU A 29 -8.45 0.02 -3.09
N ASP A 30 -9.74 -0.33 -3.15
CA ASP A 30 -10.21 -1.43 -4.00
C ASP A 30 -9.94 -1.15 -5.48
N MET A 31 -10.12 0.10 -5.91
CA MET A 31 -9.99 0.48 -7.31
C MET A 31 -8.56 0.39 -7.84
N ILE A 32 -7.57 0.77 -7.02
CA ILE A 32 -6.15 0.54 -7.35
C ILE A 32 -5.71 -0.92 -7.12
N GLY A 33 -6.59 -1.78 -6.59
CA GLY A 33 -6.29 -3.16 -6.25
C GLY A 33 -5.27 -3.27 -5.11
N SER A 34 -5.35 -2.36 -4.13
CA SER A 34 -4.47 -2.33 -2.97
C SER A 34 -4.76 -3.51 -2.05
N ILE A 35 -3.72 -4.02 -1.39
CA ILE A 35 -3.82 -5.01 -0.32
C ILE A 35 -4.63 -4.50 0.89
N TYR A 36 -4.76 -3.18 1.02
CA TYR A 36 -5.56 -2.56 2.08
C TYR A 36 -7.03 -2.37 1.71
N GLY A 37 -7.42 -2.70 0.46
CA GLY A 37 -8.81 -2.65 0.03
C GLY A 37 -9.63 -3.79 0.64
N PRO A 38 -10.90 -3.54 1.04
CA PRO A 38 -11.75 -4.58 1.65
C PRO A 38 -12.05 -5.75 0.70
N SER A 39 -12.00 -5.52 -0.62
CA SER A 39 -12.26 -6.53 -1.65
C SER A 39 -10.99 -7.18 -2.20
N TYR A 40 -9.82 -6.93 -1.57
CA TYR A 40 -8.54 -7.42 -2.07
C TYR A 40 -8.51 -8.95 -2.17
N LYS A 41 -8.13 -9.43 -3.37
CA LYS A 41 -7.78 -10.83 -3.62
C LYS A 41 -6.51 -10.84 -4.48
N PRO A 42 -5.48 -11.64 -4.15
CA PRO A 42 -4.31 -11.79 -5.01
C PRO A 42 -4.74 -12.26 -6.41
N LYS A 43 -4.42 -11.50 -7.45
CA LYS A 43 -4.74 -11.83 -8.83
C LYS A 43 -3.52 -11.56 -9.70
N ILE A 44 -3.10 -12.58 -10.45
CA ILE A 44 -2.00 -12.47 -11.43
C ILE A 44 -2.60 -12.03 -12.77
N GLY A 45 -1.94 -11.08 -13.43
CA GLY A 45 -2.24 -10.72 -14.83
C GLY A 45 -3.58 -10.02 -15.09
N LYS A 46 -4.28 -9.54 -14.04
CA LYS A 46 -5.54 -8.82 -14.24
C LYS A 46 -5.33 -7.31 -14.38
N LEU A 47 -6.19 -6.71 -15.21
CA LEU A 47 -6.33 -5.27 -15.34
C LEU A 47 -6.70 -4.63 -14.00
N LYS A 48 -6.22 -3.39 -13.79
CA LYS A 48 -6.54 -2.60 -12.60
C LYS A 48 -8.04 -2.26 -12.59
N PRO A 49 -8.75 -2.43 -11.45
CA PRO A 49 -10.20 -2.23 -11.39
C PRO A 49 -10.71 -0.84 -11.80
N TYR A 50 -9.92 0.23 -11.64
CA TYR A 50 -10.33 1.58 -12.06
C TYR A 50 -10.36 1.80 -13.59
N TYR A 51 -9.77 0.91 -14.41
CA TYR A 51 -9.66 1.16 -15.85
C TYR A 51 -10.98 1.37 -16.60
N PRO A 52 -12.09 0.68 -16.28
CA PRO A 52 -13.39 0.96 -16.89
C PRO A 52 -13.86 2.40 -16.65
N PHE A 53 -13.66 2.94 -15.44
CA PHE A 53 -14.13 4.30 -15.09
C PHE A 53 -13.41 5.39 -15.87
N LEU A 54 -12.18 5.13 -16.30
CA LEU A 54 -11.45 6.08 -17.15
C LEU A 54 -12.12 6.28 -18.51
N LYS A 55 -13.05 5.42 -18.93
CA LYS A 55 -13.82 5.61 -20.18
C LYS A 55 -14.98 6.60 -20.00
N GLU A 56 -15.45 6.78 -18.76
CA GLU A 56 -16.63 7.58 -18.42
C GLU A 56 -16.24 8.66 -17.41
N PRO A 57 -15.48 9.70 -17.81
CA PRO A 57 -14.93 10.70 -16.89
C PRO A 57 -16.00 11.60 -16.23
N THR A 58 -17.26 11.47 -16.63
CA THR A 58 -18.40 12.16 -16.04
C THR A 58 -19.15 11.32 -15.01
N SER A 59 -18.81 10.03 -14.85
CA SER A 59 -19.48 9.14 -13.89
C SER A 59 -19.17 9.52 -12.45
N GLU A 60 -20.10 9.21 -11.54
CA GLU A 60 -19.92 9.47 -10.11
C GLU A 60 -18.78 8.61 -9.53
N GLU A 61 -18.60 7.37 -10.01
CA GLU A 61 -17.49 6.50 -9.61
C GLU A 61 -16.13 7.08 -10.00
N TYR A 62 -16.02 7.66 -11.21
CA TYR A 62 -14.79 8.33 -11.63
C TYR A 62 -14.51 9.56 -10.78
N LYS A 63 -15.50 10.43 -10.57
CA LYS A 63 -15.35 11.63 -9.71
C LYS A 63 -14.91 11.25 -8.30
N ARG A 64 -15.58 10.26 -7.71
CA ARG A 64 -15.26 9.70 -6.39
C ARG A 64 -13.82 9.17 -6.32
N PHE A 65 -13.41 8.38 -7.32
CA PHE A 65 -12.04 7.85 -7.43
C PHE A 65 -11.00 8.98 -7.50
N ILE A 66 -11.24 9.95 -8.38
CA ILE A 66 -10.32 11.06 -8.64
C ILE A 66 -10.21 12.01 -7.45
N GLN A 67 -11.31 12.26 -6.74
CA GLN A 67 -11.31 13.11 -5.55
C GLN A 67 -10.37 12.57 -4.47
N VAL A 68 -10.41 11.25 -4.21
CA VAL A 68 -9.47 10.62 -3.26
C VAL A 68 -8.03 10.70 -3.75
N TYR A 69 -7.78 10.42 -5.04
CA TYR A 69 -6.45 10.60 -5.61
C TYR A 69 -5.93 12.01 -5.37
N LEU A 70 -6.72 13.02 -5.71
CA LEU A 70 -6.33 14.42 -5.62
C LEU A 70 -6.08 14.86 -4.18
N HIS A 71 -6.83 14.33 -3.22
CA HIS A 71 -6.59 14.61 -1.80
C HIS A 71 -5.24 14.10 -1.29
N TYR A 72 -4.85 12.90 -1.73
CA TYR A 72 -3.58 12.30 -1.32
C TYR A 72 -2.43 12.59 -2.30
N ARG A 73 -2.68 13.30 -3.41
CA ARG A 73 -1.72 13.54 -4.48
C ARG A 73 -0.43 14.17 -3.99
N ASP A 74 -0.49 15.02 -2.97
CA ASP A 74 0.68 15.71 -2.44
C ASP A 74 1.63 14.84 -1.62
N CYS A 75 1.26 13.59 -1.31
CA CYS A 75 2.20 12.62 -0.73
C CYS A 75 3.21 12.04 -1.76
N LEU A 76 3.04 12.39 -3.04
CA LEU A 76 3.85 11.89 -4.15
C LEU A 76 4.92 12.90 -4.57
N ASN A 77 6.00 12.42 -5.19
CA ASN A 77 6.94 13.32 -5.87
C ASN A 77 6.40 13.74 -7.25
N GLU A 78 6.99 14.80 -7.84
CA GLU A 78 6.49 15.37 -9.11
C GLU A 78 6.46 14.38 -10.28
N ARG A 79 7.40 13.43 -10.31
CA ARG A 79 7.41 12.38 -11.34
C ARG A 79 6.24 11.41 -11.16
N GLU A 80 6.03 10.93 -9.94
CA GLU A 80 4.90 10.07 -9.57
C GLU A 80 3.56 10.74 -9.85
N LYS A 81 3.39 12.01 -9.43
CA LYS A 81 2.20 12.84 -9.72
C LYS A 81 1.95 12.90 -11.22
N THR A 82 2.98 13.23 -11.99
CA THR A 82 2.84 13.37 -13.45
C THR A 82 2.42 12.04 -14.09
N ILE A 83 3.01 10.90 -13.68
CA ILE A 83 2.63 9.59 -14.19
C ILE A 83 1.15 9.28 -13.91
N LEU A 84 0.68 9.54 -12.70
CA LEU A 84 -0.71 9.29 -12.32
C LEU A 84 -1.68 10.28 -12.95
N ASP A 85 -1.34 11.56 -13.04
CA ASP A 85 -2.20 12.58 -13.68
C ASP A 85 -2.52 12.22 -15.14
N PHE A 86 -1.54 11.70 -15.89
CA PHE A 86 -1.78 11.21 -17.26
C PHE A 86 -2.61 9.93 -17.27
N GLN A 87 -2.29 8.96 -16.40
CA GLN A 87 -3.04 7.70 -16.36
C GLN A 87 -4.47 7.86 -15.87
N TYR A 88 -4.73 8.86 -15.03
CA TYR A 88 -6.03 9.17 -14.46
C TYR A 88 -6.77 10.27 -15.24
N ARG A 89 -6.31 10.62 -16.45
CA ARG A 89 -6.97 11.58 -17.37
C ARG A 89 -7.14 13.01 -16.83
N LEU A 90 -6.27 13.45 -15.93
CA LEU A 90 -6.27 14.83 -15.43
C LEU A 90 -5.56 15.81 -16.37
N LYS A 91 -4.69 15.30 -17.25
CA LYS A 91 -3.97 16.08 -18.27
C LYS A 91 -4.52 15.84 -19.69
N GLY A 92 -5.77 15.41 -19.81
CA GLY A 92 -6.44 15.14 -21.08
C GLY A 92 -6.64 13.64 -21.34
N GLU A 93 -6.24 13.16 -22.52
CA GLU A 93 -6.40 11.76 -22.86
C GLU A 93 -5.49 10.85 -22.02
N LYS A 94 -5.98 9.63 -21.77
CA LYS A 94 -5.22 8.62 -21.04
C LYS A 94 -4.07 8.16 -21.92
N LEU A 95 -2.84 8.29 -21.41
CA LEU A 95 -1.68 7.69 -22.04
C LEU A 95 -1.49 6.24 -21.61
N THR A 96 -1.15 5.37 -22.56
CA THR A 96 -0.72 4.00 -22.27
C THR A 96 0.67 3.98 -21.62
N LEU A 97 1.04 2.86 -21.00
CA LEU A 97 2.38 2.73 -20.40
C LEU A 97 3.50 2.87 -21.43
N ASP A 98 3.27 2.46 -22.68
CA ASP A 98 4.23 2.60 -23.78
C ASP A 98 4.38 4.07 -24.20
N GLN A 99 3.26 4.79 -24.39
CA GLN A 99 3.26 6.22 -24.69
C GLN A 99 3.91 7.04 -23.57
N MET A 100 3.64 6.68 -22.32
CA MET A 100 4.32 7.26 -21.16
C MET A 100 5.82 6.95 -21.19
N GLY A 101 6.20 5.73 -21.59
CA GLY A 101 7.59 5.37 -21.78
C GLY A 101 8.30 6.30 -22.75
N GLU A 102 7.73 6.46 -23.95
CA GLU A 102 8.25 7.33 -25.00
C GLU A 102 8.35 8.79 -24.53
N GLN A 103 7.26 9.34 -23.96
CA GLN A 103 7.21 10.74 -23.53
C GLN A 103 8.24 11.06 -22.43
N PHE A 104 8.49 10.13 -21.52
CA PHE A 104 9.40 10.33 -20.38
C PHE A 104 10.80 9.72 -20.60
N GLY A 105 11.09 9.20 -21.79
CA GLY A 105 12.37 8.56 -22.10
C GLY A 105 12.68 7.35 -21.21
N ILE A 106 11.66 6.56 -20.86
CA ILE A 106 11.77 5.35 -20.03
C ILE A 106 11.10 4.16 -20.68
N SER A 107 11.40 2.95 -20.20
CA SER A 107 10.63 1.77 -20.62
C SER A 107 9.21 1.79 -20.04
N SER A 108 8.27 1.15 -20.73
CA SER A 108 6.89 0.99 -20.24
C SER A 108 6.81 0.21 -18.93
N SER A 109 7.69 -0.77 -18.75
CA SER A 109 7.89 -1.45 -17.46
C SER A 109 8.27 -0.48 -16.35
N ARG A 110 9.18 0.47 -16.63
CA ARG A 110 9.57 1.49 -15.65
C ARG A 110 8.41 2.46 -15.35
N ALA A 111 7.63 2.85 -16.36
CA ALA A 111 6.41 3.65 -16.14
C ALA A 111 5.40 2.90 -15.25
N ALA A 112 5.20 1.60 -15.47
CA ALA A 112 4.33 0.75 -14.66
C ALA A 112 4.81 0.64 -13.20
N GLN A 113 6.12 0.50 -13.00
CA GLN A 113 6.72 0.50 -11.66
C GLN A 113 6.49 1.82 -10.93
N ILE A 114 6.72 2.95 -11.60
CA ILE A 114 6.50 4.27 -10.99
C ILE A 114 5.03 4.44 -10.59
N ARG A 115 4.09 4.06 -11.47
CA ARG A 115 2.66 4.03 -11.12
C ARG A 115 2.39 3.20 -9.87
N ASN A 116 2.85 1.95 -9.85
CA ASN A 116 2.58 1.05 -8.73
C ASN A 116 3.17 1.57 -7.40
N ILE A 117 4.35 2.20 -7.46
CA ILE A 117 4.97 2.83 -6.28
C ILE A 117 4.13 4.04 -5.81
N ALA A 118 3.67 4.87 -6.74
CA ALA A 118 2.83 6.03 -6.43
C ALA A 118 1.49 5.61 -5.79
N GLU A 119 0.79 4.64 -6.38
CA GLU A 119 -0.45 4.08 -5.83
C GLU A 119 -0.23 3.49 -4.44
N LEU A 120 0.89 2.78 -4.22
CA LEU A 120 1.23 2.22 -2.91
C LEU A 120 1.49 3.31 -1.86
N ARG A 121 2.11 4.44 -2.24
CA ARG A 121 2.32 5.58 -1.33
C ARG A 121 1.00 6.18 -0.88
N ILE A 122 0.07 6.42 -1.81
CA ILE A 122 -1.29 6.89 -1.48
C ILE A 122 -2.00 5.87 -0.59
N ALA A 123 -1.94 4.58 -0.96
CA ALA A 123 -2.58 3.52 -0.19
C ALA A 123 -2.07 3.46 1.25
N LYS A 124 -0.77 3.67 1.45
CA LYS A 124 -0.15 3.75 2.77
C LYS A 124 -0.60 5.00 3.54
N ALA A 125 -0.67 6.16 2.89
CA ALA A 125 -1.17 7.39 3.50
C ALA A 125 -2.62 7.26 3.96
N ILE A 126 -3.49 6.69 3.12
CA ILE A 126 -4.90 6.37 3.47
C ILE A 126 -4.94 5.44 4.67
N ARG A 127 -4.16 4.36 4.65
CA ARG A 127 -4.11 3.41 5.76
C ARG A 127 -3.68 4.09 7.06
N GLU A 128 -2.63 4.91 7.02
CA GLU A 128 -2.14 5.65 8.18
C GLU A 128 -3.19 6.65 8.70
N PHE A 129 -3.98 7.25 7.82
CA PHE A 129 -5.10 8.10 8.21
C PHE A 129 -6.23 7.30 8.88
N LEU A 130 -6.61 6.16 8.30
CA LEU A 130 -7.72 5.33 8.80
C LEU A 130 -7.41 4.63 10.12
N ASN A 131 -6.17 4.15 10.26
CA ASN A 131 -5.79 3.22 11.32
C ASN A 131 -4.78 3.84 12.30
N GLY A 132 -4.18 4.98 11.98
CA GLY A 132 -3.04 5.52 12.70
C GLY A 132 -1.70 5.11 12.11
N LYS A 133 -0.65 5.82 12.53
CA LYS A 133 0.74 5.41 12.31
C LYS A 133 1.15 4.48 13.45
N PRO A 134 1.75 3.32 13.16
CA PRO A 134 2.23 2.44 14.21
C PRO A 134 3.27 3.17 15.06
N LYS A 135 3.06 3.18 16.38
CA LYS A 135 3.92 3.90 17.35
C LYS A 135 5.35 3.35 17.37
N LYS A 136 5.52 2.07 17.05
CA LYS A 136 6.80 1.38 17.00
C LYS A 136 6.97 0.67 15.67
N SER A 137 8.19 0.65 15.18
CA SER A 137 8.56 -0.20 14.04
C SER A 137 8.49 -1.67 14.44
N PHE A 138 8.26 -2.57 13.49
CA PHE A 138 8.32 -4.00 13.79
C PHE A 138 9.70 -4.43 14.29
N GLY A 139 10.78 -3.82 13.75
CA GLY A 139 12.13 -4.07 14.24
C GLY A 139 12.28 -3.77 15.74
N SER A 140 11.76 -2.63 16.19
CA SER A 140 11.75 -2.29 17.63
C SER A 140 10.85 -3.21 18.46
N LEU A 141 9.78 -3.76 17.88
CA LEU A 141 8.92 -4.72 18.58
C LEU A 141 9.59 -6.08 18.79
N LEU A 142 10.41 -6.50 17.83
CA LEU A 142 11.19 -7.73 17.92
C LEU A 142 12.45 -7.58 18.79
N GLU A 143 12.81 -6.34 19.17
CA GLU A 143 13.98 -6.09 20.00
C GLU A 143 13.75 -6.59 21.44
N GLY A 144 14.73 -7.32 21.99
CA GLY A 144 14.62 -7.90 23.33
C GLY A 144 13.65 -9.08 23.50
N GLN A 145 12.89 -9.49 22.47
CA GLN A 145 11.93 -10.60 22.59
C GLN A 145 12.63 -11.96 22.78
N PRO A 146 12.14 -12.87 23.63
CA PRO A 146 12.68 -14.23 23.73
C PRO A 146 12.67 -14.99 22.40
N ASP A 147 13.54 -15.99 22.25
CA ASP A 147 13.62 -16.79 21.02
C ASP A 147 12.28 -17.50 20.72
N GLU A 148 11.61 -17.98 21.77
CA GLU A 148 10.31 -18.66 21.71
C GLU A 148 9.25 -17.78 21.04
N VAL A 149 9.21 -16.50 21.43
CA VAL A 149 8.28 -15.51 20.85
C VAL A 149 8.62 -15.26 19.38
N LEU A 150 9.91 -15.11 19.04
CA LEU A 150 10.32 -14.93 17.63
C LEU A 150 9.95 -16.14 16.76
N ILE A 151 10.06 -17.35 17.31
CA ILE A 151 9.69 -18.60 16.64
C ILE A 151 8.18 -18.66 16.44
N GLU A 152 7.39 -18.34 17.46
CA GLU A 152 5.92 -18.33 17.38
C GLU A 152 5.42 -17.36 16.31
N ILE A 153 5.97 -16.14 16.29
CA ILE A 153 5.67 -15.16 15.23
C ILE A 153 6.05 -15.73 13.87
N ALA A 154 7.25 -16.33 13.75
CA ALA A 154 7.74 -16.86 12.48
C ALA A 154 6.88 -18.02 11.95
N LEU A 155 6.38 -18.89 12.83
CA LEU A 155 5.43 -19.94 12.50
C LEU A 155 4.11 -19.37 12.00
N ALA A 156 3.63 -18.27 12.60
CA ALA A 156 2.37 -17.65 12.22
C ALA A 156 2.43 -16.91 10.87
N ILE A 157 3.54 -16.22 10.57
CA ILE A 157 3.61 -15.29 9.42
C ILE A 157 4.56 -15.72 8.31
N CYS A 158 5.49 -16.63 8.58
CA CYS A 158 6.44 -17.11 7.57
C CYS A 158 6.90 -18.56 7.80
N PRO A 159 5.96 -19.53 7.94
CA PRO A 159 6.27 -20.91 8.32
C PRO A 159 7.25 -21.61 7.37
N HIS A 160 7.28 -21.20 6.10
CA HIS A 160 8.17 -21.76 5.09
C HIS A 160 9.58 -21.14 5.07
N SER A 161 9.90 -20.20 5.97
CA SER A 161 11.22 -19.59 6.08
C SER A 161 12.30 -20.68 6.21
N ARG A 162 13.33 -20.61 5.35
CA ARG A 162 14.47 -21.55 5.42
C ARG A 162 15.15 -21.48 6.77
N VAL A 163 15.30 -20.27 7.33
CA VAL A 163 15.94 -20.03 8.63
C VAL A 163 15.17 -20.76 9.74
N LEU A 164 13.84 -20.59 9.79
CA LEU A 164 12.98 -21.26 10.75
C LEU A 164 13.06 -22.78 10.62
N ARG A 165 12.91 -23.30 9.40
CA ARG A 165 12.97 -24.75 9.15
C ARG A 165 14.33 -25.36 9.50
N THR A 166 15.42 -24.65 9.26
CA THR A 166 16.76 -25.11 9.66
C THR A 166 16.90 -25.11 11.17
N TYR A 167 16.42 -24.08 11.85
CA TYR A 167 16.44 -24.01 13.31
C TYR A 167 15.61 -25.11 13.96
N LEU A 168 14.37 -25.34 13.51
CA LEU A 168 13.49 -26.38 14.08
C LEU A 168 14.02 -27.81 13.90
N LYS A 169 14.97 -28.04 12.99
CA LYS A 169 15.66 -29.33 12.83
C LYS A 169 16.86 -29.51 13.75
N GLN A 170 17.33 -28.44 14.37
CA GLN A 170 18.48 -28.45 15.25
C GLN A 170 17.99 -28.52 16.68
N ASP A 171 18.40 -29.56 17.41
CA ASP A 171 18.19 -29.65 18.85
C ASP A 171 19.27 -28.83 19.59
N LYS A 172 19.36 -27.54 19.26
CA LYS A 172 20.38 -26.62 19.79
C LYS A 172 19.77 -25.24 20.06
N PRO A 173 20.27 -24.52 21.07
CA PRO A 173 19.90 -23.12 21.31
C PRO A 173 20.14 -22.25 20.08
N MET A 174 19.32 -21.20 19.93
CA MET A 174 19.42 -20.31 18.78
C MET A 174 20.73 -19.52 18.82
N SER A 175 21.55 -19.67 17.78
CA SER A 175 22.74 -18.83 17.64
C SER A 175 22.36 -17.37 17.34
N TYR A 176 23.24 -16.43 17.70
CA TYR A 176 23.09 -15.01 17.33
C TYR A 176 22.85 -14.82 15.83
N ILE A 177 23.58 -15.56 14.98
CA ILE A 177 23.46 -15.48 13.52
C ILE A 177 22.07 -15.96 13.07
N THR A 178 21.60 -17.08 13.62
CA THR A 178 20.26 -17.62 13.35
C THR A 178 19.18 -16.62 13.75
N ARG A 179 19.30 -16.03 14.94
CA ARG A 179 18.36 -15.03 15.47
C ARG A 179 18.30 -13.77 14.60
N LYS A 180 19.47 -13.25 14.19
CA LYS A 180 19.56 -12.12 13.26
C LYS A 180 18.87 -12.42 11.92
N ASN A 181 19.12 -13.61 11.37
CA ASN A 181 18.52 -14.04 10.10
C ASN A 181 17.00 -14.26 10.22
N LEU A 182 16.53 -14.74 11.37
CA LEU A 182 15.10 -14.92 11.65
C LEU A 182 14.41 -13.56 11.74
N LYS A 183 14.99 -12.60 12.47
CA LYS A 183 14.52 -11.20 12.49
C LYS A 183 14.42 -10.59 11.08
N HIS A 184 15.41 -10.83 10.21
CA HIS A 184 15.34 -10.38 8.82
C HIS A 184 14.21 -11.06 8.01
N ALA A 185 13.95 -12.35 8.24
CA ALA A 185 12.83 -13.05 7.60
C ALA A 185 11.48 -12.49 8.07
N LEU A 186 11.33 -12.27 9.37
CA LEU A 186 10.17 -11.63 9.98
C LEU A 186 9.95 -10.21 9.44
N PHE A 187 11.01 -9.40 9.39
CA PHE A 187 10.94 -8.04 8.86
C PHE A 187 10.52 -8.02 7.39
N ARG A 188 11.02 -8.96 6.57
CA ARG A 188 10.57 -9.10 5.18
C ARG A 188 9.11 -9.51 5.09
N ALA A 189 8.67 -10.48 5.90
CA ALA A 189 7.26 -10.90 5.95
C ALA A 189 6.33 -9.77 6.39
N TRP A 190 6.78 -8.92 7.32
CA TRP A 190 6.10 -7.72 7.77
C TRP A 190 6.06 -6.62 6.70
N TRP A 191 7.18 -6.40 5.98
CA TRP A 191 7.29 -5.41 4.91
C TRP A 191 6.41 -5.74 3.71
N LEU A 192 6.19 -7.04 3.43
CA LEU A 192 5.23 -7.48 2.41
C LEU A 192 3.77 -7.14 2.79
N ASP A 193 3.55 -6.65 4.01
CA ASP A 193 2.38 -5.92 4.49
C ASP A 193 1.02 -6.57 4.23
N LEU A 194 0.98 -7.90 4.23
CA LEU A 194 -0.26 -8.62 4.35
C LEU A 194 -0.84 -8.28 5.73
N LEU A 195 -1.93 -7.52 5.78
CA LEU A 195 -2.63 -7.09 7.01
C LEU A 195 -2.73 -8.24 8.03
N ASP A 196 -3.08 -9.43 7.55
CA ASP A 196 -3.12 -10.69 8.30
C ASP A 196 -1.82 -11.04 9.03
N HIS A 197 -0.65 -10.85 8.40
CA HIS A 197 0.65 -11.11 9.06
C HIS A 197 0.88 -10.16 10.23
N ARG A 198 0.50 -8.88 10.08
CA ARG A 198 0.66 -7.93 11.18
C ARG A 198 -0.26 -8.27 12.34
N GLU A 199 -1.53 -8.54 12.06
CA GLU A 199 -2.50 -8.93 13.09
C GLU A 199 -2.07 -10.17 13.86
N LYS A 200 -1.59 -11.20 13.15
CA LYS A 200 -1.03 -12.42 13.76
C LYS A 200 0.17 -12.12 14.65
N ALA A 201 1.14 -11.35 14.16
CA ALA A 201 2.34 -11.01 14.93
C ALA A 201 2.00 -10.16 16.17
N MET A 202 1.10 -9.18 16.04
CA MET A 202 0.70 -8.31 17.15
C MET A 202 -0.08 -9.07 18.23
N LYS A 203 -0.92 -10.04 17.82
CA LYS A 203 -1.62 -10.94 18.74
C LYS A 203 -0.65 -11.72 19.62
N ILE A 204 0.42 -12.26 19.02
CA ILE A 204 1.46 -13.03 19.73
C ILE A 204 2.26 -12.13 20.67
N LEU A 205 2.61 -10.93 20.23
CA LEU A 205 3.29 -9.94 21.08
C LEU A 205 2.41 -9.43 22.24
N ASN A 206 1.13 -9.82 22.30
CA ASN A 206 0.13 -9.35 23.26
C ASN A 206 0.05 -7.81 23.34
N VAL A 207 0.32 -7.14 22.22
CA VAL A 207 0.31 -5.69 22.15
C VAL A 207 -1.08 -5.24 21.73
N LYS A 208 -1.86 -4.72 22.68
CA LYS A 208 -3.14 -4.05 22.40
C LYS A 208 -2.86 -2.59 22.05
N ASN A 209 -3.36 -2.12 20.90
CA ASN A 209 -3.36 -0.71 20.49
C ASN A 209 -2.00 -0.08 20.08
N GLU A 210 -1.25 -0.73 19.18
CA GLU A 210 -0.09 -0.11 18.49
C GLU A 210 -0.28 -0.01 16.96
N ILE A 211 -1.54 0.04 16.52
CA ILE A 211 -1.92 0.44 15.15
C ILE A 211 -1.83 1.96 15.04
#